data_AF-H0IXV1-F1
#
_entry.id   AF-H0IXV1-F1
#
_cell.length_a   1.000
_cell.length_b   1.000
_cell.length_c   1.000
_cell.angle_alpha   90.00
_cell.angle_beta   90.00
_cell.angle_gamma   90.00
#
_symmetry.space_group_name_H-M   'P 1'
#
loop_
_entity.id
_entity.type
_entity.pdbx_description
1 polymer ?
#
loop_
_entity_poly.entity_id
_entity_poly.type
_entity_poly.pdbx_seq_one_letter_code
_entity_poly.pdbx_strand_id
1 'polypeptide(L)'
;MLLAKASQLRHNGRNFLLKAYYFKGALPMFVVIFGRMSCPFCVRAKQLADHLESTGKIEGYRYVDMPTEGVTKEDIAKTAGKPIHTVPQIFVDQQHIGGFTEFDHYVRNKQLLAS
;
A
#
# COMPACT_ATOMS: atom_id res chain seq x y z
N MET A 1 11.93 -0.06 -29.45
CA MET A 1 10.78 0.66 -30.03
C MET A 1 9.57 -0.25 -29.96
N LEU A 2 8.88 -0.28 -28.81
CA LEU A 2 7.58 -0.94 -28.69
C LEU A 2 6.61 0.05 -28.02
N LEU A 3 5.97 0.85 -28.87
CA LEU A 3 4.73 1.52 -28.55
C LEU A 3 3.61 0.55 -28.94
N ALA A 4 2.87 0.03 -27.97
CA ALA A 4 1.64 -0.71 -28.23
C ALA A 4 0.52 -0.24 -27.27
N LYS A 5 -0.20 0.76 -27.76
CA LYS A 5 -1.65 1.00 -27.60
C LYS A 5 -2.23 0.96 -26.18
N ALA A 6 -2.25 2.15 -25.58
CA ALA A 6 -3.31 2.57 -24.68
C ALA A 6 -4.64 2.72 -25.44
N SER A 7 -5.41 1.65 -25.58
CA SER A 7 -6.83 1.70 -25.96
C SER A 7 -7.48 0.35 -25.64
N GLN A 8 -8.64 0.37 -24.99
CA GLN A 8 -9.48 -0.79 -24.59
C GLN A 8 -9.23 -1.37 -23.19
N LEU A 9 -9.59 -0.62 -22.13
CA LEU A 9 -10.18 -1.24 -20.93
C LEU A 9 -11.42 -0.46 -20.52
N ARG A 10 -12.57 -1.00 -20.93
CA ARG A 10 -13.90 -0.52 -20.54
C ARG A 10 -14.11 -0.74 -19.04
N HIS A 11 -14.48 0.36 -18.40
CA HIS A 11 -15.16 0.59 -17.13
C HIS A 11 -15.66 -0.62 -16.34
N ASN A 12 -15.02 -0.86 -15.19
CA ASN A 12 -15.75 -1.09 -13.94
C ASN A 12 -14.89 -0.57 -12.77
N GLY A 13 -15.28 0.58 -12.22
CA GLY A 13 -14.52 1.30 -11.21
C GLY A 13 -14.47 0.54 -9.88
N ARG A 14 -13.27 0.34 -9.33
CA ARG A 14 -13.03 0.27 -7.87
C ARG A 14 -11.57 0.17 -7.44
N ASN A 15 -10.59 -0.11 -8.30
CA ASN A 15 -9.21 -0.32 -7.82
C ASN A 15 -8.10 -0.11 -8.87
N PHE A 16 -8.14 0.99 -9.63
CA PHE A 16 -7.10 1.25 -10.65
C PHE A 16 -5.73 1.56 -10.02
N LEU A 17 -5.69 2.34 -8.95
CA LEU A 17 -4.46 2.73 -8.26
C LEU A 17 -3.72 1.47 -7.78
N LEU A 18 -4.32 0.67 -6.89
CA LEU A 18 -3.68 -0.52 -6.31
C LEU A 18 -3.24 -1.57 -7.34
N LYS A 19 -3.96 -1.70 -8.47
CA LYS A 19 -3.54 -2.61 -9.56
C LYS A 19 -2.21 -2.23 -10.19
N ALA A 20 -1.79 -0.97 -10.13
CA ALA A 20 -0.48 -0.53 -10.59
C ALA A 20 0.65 -0.77 -9.56
N TYR A 21 0.29 -0.99 -8.29
CA TYR A 21 1.24 -1.13 -7.17
C TYR A 21 1.33 -2.57 -6.62
N TYR A 22 0.39 -3.45 -6.97
CA TYR A 22 0.32 -4.82 -6.48
C TYR A 22 0.90 -5.83 -7.48
N PHE A 23 1.86 -6.65 -7.03
CA PHE A 23 2.34 -7.83 -7.75
C PHE A 23 1.69 -9.07 -7.14
N LYS A 24 1.05 -9.92 -7.95
CA LYS A 24 0.30 -11.09 -7.44
C LYS A 24 1.22 -12.32 -7.46
N GLY A 25 1.84 -12.64 -6.32
CA GLY A 25 2.67 -13.84 -6.11
C GLY A 25 2.07 -14.87 -5.16
N ALA A 26 2.89 -15.85 -4.75
CA ALA A 26 2.49 -17.06 -4.02
C ALA A 26 2.66 -16.98 -2.48
N LEU A 27 3.15 -15.86 -1.96
CA LEU A 27 3.19 -15.56 -0.52
C LEU A 27 1.94 -14.75 -0.13
N PRO A 28 1.51 -14.79 1.15
CA PRO A 28 0.11 -14.52 1.48
C PRO A 28 -0.30 -13.05 1.35
N MET A 29 0.64 -12.10 1.43
CA MET A 29 0.33 -10.67 1.59
C MET A 29 1.40 -9.77 0.96
N PHE A 30 0.98 -8.75 0.20
CA PHE A 30 1.84 -7.64 -0.25
C PHE A 30 1.34 -6.30 0.30
N VAL A 31 2.24 -5.44 0.78
CA VAL A 31 1.87 -4.18 1.46
C VAL A 31 2.15 -2.97 0.56
N VAL A 32 1.20 -2.03 0.47
CA VAL A 32 1.39 -0.73 -0.20
C VAL A 32 1.26 0.39 0.83
N ILE A 33 2.28 1.24 0.93
CA ILE A 33 2.34 2.34 1.89
C ILE A 33 2.37 3.66 1.12
N PHE A 34 1.28 4.42 1.16
CA PHE A 34 1.26 5.78 0.63
C PHE A 34 1.74 6.75 1.70
N GLY A 35 2.79 7.51 1.40
CA GLY A 35 3.45 8.36 2.37
C GLY A 35 4.12 9.58 1.78
N ARG A 36 4.88 10.26 2.64
CA ARG A 36 5.75 11.38 2.32
C ARG A 36 7.05 11.23 3.08
N MET A 37 8.18 11.60 2.47
CA MET A 37 9.50 11.48 3.08
C MET A 37 9.65 12.25 4.40
N SER A 38 8.96 13.37 4.58
CA SER A 38 9.03 14.19 5.81
C SER A 38 8.18 13.67 6.98
N CYS A 39 7.50 12.53 6.84
CA CYS A 39 6.57 12.02 7.85
C CYS A 39 7.22 10.92 8.71
N PRO A 40 7.39 11.11 10.04
CA PRO A 40 8.00 10.10 10.90
C PRO A 40 7.16 8.83 11.02
N PHE A 41 5.83 8.92 10.94
CA PHE A 41 4.96 7.73 10.93
C PHE A 41 5.10 6.91 9.65
N CYS A 42 5.42 7.55 8.51
CA CYS A 42 5.70 6.83 7.26
C CYS A 42 7.02 6.06 7.35
N VAL A 43 8.05 6.63 7.99
CA VAL A 43 9.32 5.95 8.25
C VAL A 43 9.10 4.70 9.11
N ARG A 44 8.32 4.81 10.20
CA ARG A 44 8.00 3.65 11.05
C ARG A 44 7.19 2.58 10.31
N ALA A 45 6.22 2.97 9.49
CA ALA A 45 5.46 2.02 8.67
C ALA A 45 6.38 1.25 7.71
N LYS A 46 7.34 1.95 7.09
CA LYS A 46 8.36 1.34 6.23
C LYS A 46 9.23 0.35 7.00
N GLN A 47 9.78 0.74 8.15
CA GLN A 47 10.61 -0.13 8.99
C GLN A 47 9.86 -1.40 9.43
N LEU A 48 8.57 -1.28 9.76
CA LEU A 48 7.75 -2.43 10.10
C LEU A 48 7.58 -3.37 8.91
N ALA A 49 7.32 -2.83 7.71
CA ALA A 49 7.22 -3.64 6.49
C ALA A 49 8.57 -4.28 6.11
N ASP A 50 9.69 -3.55 6.22
CA ASP A 50 11.05 -4.07 6.04
C ASP A 50 11.29 -5.30 6.94
N HIS A 51 10.92 -5.20 8.22
CA HIS A 51 11.08 -6.30 9.16
C HIS A 51 10.24 -7.52 8.77
N LEU A 52 8.97 -7.32 8.39
CA LEU A 52 8.08 -8.41 7.96
C LEU A 52 8.56 -9.08 6.67
N GLU A 53 9.09 -8.30 5.72
CA GLU A 53 9.68 -8.83 4.48
C GLU A 53 10.94 -9.66 4.80
N SER A 54 11.84 -9.12 5.63
CA SER A 54 13.09 -9.80 6.02
C SER A 54 12.87 -11.13 6.76
N THR A 55 11.73 -11.27 7.44
CA THR A 55 11.33 -12.48 8.18
C THR A 55 10.42 -13.40 7.36
N GLY A 56 10.16 -13.07 6.08
CA GLY A 56 9.33 -13.88 5.18
C GLY A 56 7.84 -13.89 5.53
N LYS A 57 7.37 -12.93 6.34
CA LYS A 57 5.97 -12.82 6.77
C LYS A 57 5.07 -12.15 5.73
N ILE A 58 5.65 -11.36 4.84
CA ILE A 58 5.01 -10.78 3.65
C ILE A 58 5.87 -11.09 2.41
N GLU A 59 5.24 -11.06 1.24
CA GLU A 59 5.97 -11.21 -0.05
C GLU A 59 6.90 -10.02 -0.29
N GLY A 60 6.44 -8.84 0.11
CA GLY A 60 7.19 -7.61 0.09
C GLY A 60 6.28 -6.40 0.24
N TYR A 61 6.84 -5.22 -0.01
CA TYR A 61 6.06 -3.99 0.05
C TYR A 61 6.52 -2.93 -0.96
N ARG A 62 5.61 -2.01 -1.30
CA ARG A 62 5.92 -0.79 -2.06
C ARG A 62 5.62 0.45 -1.24
N TYR A 63 6.63 1.29 -1.06
CA TYR A 63 6.45 2.65 -0.57
C TYR A 63 6.18 3.59 -1.74
N VAL A 64 5.09 4.35 -1.67
CA VAL A 64 4.70 5.32 -2.68
C VAL A 64 4.86 6.72 -2.09
N ASP A 65 5.85 7.45 -2.59
CA ASP A 65 5.99 8.88 -2.31
C ASP A 65 4.92 9.63 -3.10
N MET A 66 3.89 10.09 -2.39
CA MET A 66 2.70 10.69 -3.01
C MET A 66 3.02 11.90 -3.90
N PRO A 67 3.81 12.91 -3.46
CA PRO A 67 4.21 14.02 -4.32
C PRO A 67 4.94 13.59 -5.59
N THR A 68 5.91 12.69 -5.47
CA THR A 68 6.77 12.27 -6.59
C THR A 68 5.99 11.48 -7.63
N GLU A 69 5.03 10.66 -7.19
CA GLU A 69 4.19 9.83 -8.06
C GLU A 69 2.90 10.56 -8.52
N GLY A 70 2.71 11.82 -8.13
CA GLY A 70 1.52 12.60 -8.48
C GLY A 70 0.22 12.05 -7.87
N VAL A 71 0.30 11.27 -6.78
CA VAL A 71 -0.84 10.65 -6.12
C VAL A 71 -1.42 11.62 -5.09
N THR A 72 -2.72 11.90 -5.21
CA THR A 72 -3.42 12.82 -4.30
C THR A 72 -4.12 12.08 -3.16
N LYS A 73 -4.56 12.81 -2.13
CA LYS A 73 -5.34 12.20 -1.05
C LYS A 73 -6.70 11.71 -1.56
N GLU A 74 -7.25 12.40 -2.54
CA GLU A 74 -8.52 12.12 -3.18
C GLU A 74 -8.46 10.79 -3.94
N ASP A 75 -7.34 10.50 -4.60
CA ASP A 75 -7.12 9.21 -5.29
C ASP A 75 -7.06 8.04 -4.31
N ILE A 76 -6.40 8.24 -3.17
CA ILE A 76 -6.37 7.25 -2.10
C ILE A 76 -7.76 7.10 -1.48
N ALA A 77 -8.49 8.18 -1.22
CA ALA A 77 -9.83 8.14 -0.63
C ALA A 77 -10.83 7.37 -1.51
N LYS A 78 -10.78 7.56 -2.84
CA LYS A 78 -11.57 6.77 -3.80
C LYS A 78 -11.27 5.27 -3.70
N THR A 79 -10.00 4.93 -3.54
CA THR A 79 -9.52 3.55 -3.42
C THR A 79 -9.88 2.93 -2.06
N ALA A 80 -9.76 3.71 -0.99
CA ALA A 80 -10.11 3.32 0.38
C ALA A 80 -11.63 3.23 0.62
N GLY A 81 -12.43 3.86 -0.26
CA GLY A 81 -13.90 3.95 -0.10
C GLY A 81 -14.35 4.88 1.02
N LYS A 82 -13.43 5.65 1.63
CA LYS A 82 -13.70 6.60 2.72
C LYS A 82 -12.73 7.78 2.66
N PRO A 83 -13.11 8.96 3.20
CA PRO A 83 -12.22 10.09 3.34
C PRO A 83 -10.95 9.73 4.13
N ILE A 84 -9.81 10.26 3.69
CA ILE A 84 -8.53 10.13 4.37
C ILE A 84 -7.93 11.53 4.58
N HIS A 85 -7.38 11.79 5.76
CA HIS A 85 -6.85 13.12 6.10
C HIS A 85 -5.36 13.11 6.42
N THR A 86 -4.83 11.95 6.79
CA THR A 86 -3.47 11.77 7.29
C THR A 86 -2.67 10.80 6.42
N VAL A 87 -1.35 10.84 6.56
CA VAL A 87 -0.43 9.83 6.02
C VAL A 87 0.35 9.24 7.21
N PRO A 88 0.85 7.98 7.12
CA PRO A 88 0.72 7.05 5.99
C PRO A 88 -0.72 6.54 5.79
N GLN A 89 -1.01 6.03 4.59
CA GLN A 89 -2.20 5.19 4.32
C GLN A 89 -1.74 3.84 3.78
N ILE A 90 -2.12 2.78 4.45
CA ILE A 90 -1.56 1.44 4.28
C ILE A 90 -2.63 0.50 3.76
N PHE A 91 -2.26 -0.23 2.72
CA PHE A 91 -3.05 -1.30 2.13
C PHE A 91 -2.28 -2.60 2.27
N VAL A 92 -3.00 -3.64 2.66
CA VAL A 92 -2.51 -5.02 2.59
C VAL A 92 -3.33 -5.69 1.52
N ASP A 93 -2.66 -6.17 0.49
CA ASP A 93 -3.23 -6.58 -0.78
C ASP A 93 -4.13 -5.50 -1.39
N GLN A 94 -5.44 -5.67 -1.29
CA GLN A 94 -6.44 -4.72 -1.79
C GLN A 94 -7.30 -4.13 -0.66
N GLN A 95 -6.98 -4.45 0.59
CA GLN A 95 -7.72 -3.99 1.75
C GLN A 95 -7.06 -2.76 2.36
N HIS A 96 -7.82 -1.68 2.49
CA HIS A 96 -7.39 -0.51 3.25
C HIS A 96 -7.35 -0.83 4.75
N ILE A 97 -6.16 -0.75 5.36
CA ILE A 97 -5.97 -1.00 6.78
C ILE A 97 -6.13 0.29 7.58
N GLY A 98 -5.52 1.38 7.13
CA GLY A 98 -5.54 2.67 7.82
C GLY A 98 -4.18 3.35 7.87
N GLY A 99 -3.90 4.04 8.97
CA GLY A 99 -2.60 4.64 9.24
C GLY A 99 -1.63 3.66 9.90
N PHE A 100 -0.54 4.20 10.46
CA PHE A 100 0.49 3.38 11.11
C PHE A 100 -0.05 2.59 12.31
N THR A 101 -0.89 3.21 13.15
CA THR A 101 -1.46 2.55 14.33
C THR A 101 -2.31 1.34 13.95
N GLU A 102 -3.16 1.47 12.94
CA GLU A 102 -3.98 0.36 12.45
C GLU A 102 -3.11 -0.73 11.83
N PHE A 103 -2.02 -0.37 11.16
CA PHE A 103 -1.09 -1.35 10.59
C PHE A 103 -0.31 -2.13 11.67
N ASP A 104 0.21 -1.45 12.70
CA ASP A 104 0.85 -2.12 13.85
C ASP A 104 -0.12 -3.09 14.54
N HIS A 105 -1.36 -2.66 14.78
CA HIS A 105 -2.39 -3.51 15.36
C HIS A 105 -2.76 -4.70 14.46
N TYR A 106 -2.90 -4.48 13.15
CA TYR A 106 -3.15 -5.54 12.17
C TYR A 106 -2.06 -6.62 12.23
N VAL A 107 -0.79 -6.19 12.24
CA VAL A 107 0.39 -7.05 12.27
C VAL A 107 0.46 -7.88 13.56
N ARG A 108 0.18 -7.26 14.70
CA ARG A 108 0.12 -7.96 16.01
C ARG A 108 -1.02 -8.97 16.06
N ASN A 109 -2.22 -8.60 15.62
CA ASN A 109 -3.39 -9.47 15.66
C ASN A 109 -3.25 -10.68 14.75
N LYS A 110 -2.57 -10.51 13.62
CA LYS A 110 -2.20 -11.60 12.72
C LYS A 110 -0.98 -12.39 13.19
N GLN A 111 -0.41 -12.05 14.34
CA GLN A 111 0.76 -12.69 14.95
C GLN A 111 1.98 -12.73 14.02
N LEU A 112 2.11 -11.72 13.15
CA LEU A 112 3.19 -11.68 12.16
C LEU A 112 4.54 -11.28 12.76
N LEU A 113 4.54 -10.77 14.00
CA LEU A 113 5.76 -10.44 14.76
C LEU A 113 6.31 -11.60 15.60
N ALA A 114 5.59 -12.73 15.67
CA ALA A 114 6.06 -13.89 16.43
C ALA A 114 7.01 -14.74 15.57
N SER A 115 8.16 -15.07 16.15
CA SER A 115 9.19 -15.96 15.61
C SER A 115 8.70 -17.39 15.50
#